data_AF-A0A0C3M1H9-F1
#
_entry.id   AF-A0A0C3M1H9-F1
#
_cell.length_a   1.000
_cell.length_b   1.000
_cell.length_c   1.000
_cell.angle_alpha   90.00
_cell.angle_beta   90.00
_cell.angle_gamma   90.00
#
_symmetry.space_group_name_H-M   'P 1'
#
loop_
_entity.id
_entity.type
_entity.pdbx_description
1 polymer ?
#
loop_
_entity_poly.entity_id
_entity_poly.type
_entity_poly.pdbx_seq_one_letter_code
_entity_poly.pdbx_strand_id
1 'polypeptide(L)'
;MAISKRSERETPSTAAKFRRRLGQAELNLNELKTMPSDEKVPIDVLEDCVEPRLKSLKSDFEKDANARSHSSFLGLDSKWLQTGRYQNRLAHVELMLYLIRRRSEISRNDWLKIANWQLATYRESCHRLQLSYVKATKPHAELPGVQSIRTILLSTRKAAYAQRDYVDSADIYDAFLPRNVFDHADLRGLLSSDSMDLKAREDMAKIEAGVMAQQPAFPKWCYETYIGYTPGGK
;
A
#
# COMPACT_ATOMS: atom_id res chain seq x y z
N MET A 1 7.19 -58.53 -3.30
CA MET A 1 6.37 -57.42 -2.74
C MET A 1 7.17 -56.13 -2.84
N ALA A 2 6.84 -55.27 -3.81
CA ALA A 2 7.47 -53.96 -3.96
C ALA A 2 6.62 -52.93 -3.21
N ILE A 3 7.17 -52.35 -2.14
CA ILE A 3 6.52 -51.25 -1.42
C ILE A 3 6.84 -49.97 -2.19
N SER A 4 5.86 -49.52 -2.97
CA SER A 4 5.79 -48.17 -3.52
C SER A 4 5.73 -47.17 -2.36
N LYS A 5 6.86 -46.55 -2.02
CA LYS A 5 6.85 -45.36 -1.18
C LYS A 5 6.46 -44.18 -2.07
N ARG A 6 5.17 -43.82 -2.00
CA ARG A 6 4.66 -42.53 -2.45
C ARG A 6 5.56 -41.43 -1.92
N SER A 7 6.16 -40.67 -2.82
CA SER A 7 6.77 -39.38 -2.54
C SER A 7 5.75 -38.50 -1.80
N GLU A 8 6.02 -38.25 -0.51
CA GLU A 8 5.39 -37.17 0.22
C GLU A 8 5.77 -35.88 -0.50
N ARG A 9 4.82 -35.28 -1.21
CA ARG A 9 4.99 -33.94 -1.77
C ARG A 9 5.12 -32.98 -0.60
N GLU A 10 6.35 -32.58 -0.29
CA GLU A 10 6.62 -31.51 0.66
C GLU A 10 5.78 -30.28 0.29
N THR A 11 4.91 -29.85 1.19
CA THR A 11 4.17 -28.60 1.00
C THR A 11 5.17 -27.46 0.97
N PRO A 12 5.18 -26.61 -0.08
CA PRO A 12 6.15 -25.54 -0.19
C PRO A 12 6.08 -24.60 1.01
N SER A 13 7.24 -24.23 1.55
CA SER A 13 7.36 -23.27 2.65
C SER A 13 6.66 -21.96 2.29
N THR A 14 6.22 -21.21 3.31
CA THR A 14 5.49 -19.97 3.05
C THR A 14 6.31 -18.93 2.27
N ALA A 15 7.63 -18.92 2.44
CA ALA A 15 8.54 -18.10 1.65
C ALA A 15 8.53 -18.51 0.17
N ALA A 16 8.53 -19.81 -0.14
CA ALA A 16 8.44 -20.30 -1.51
C ALA A 16 7.09 -19.94 -2.17
N LYS A 17 5.99 -20.07 -1.41
CA LYS A 17 4.66 -19.62 -1.87
C LYS A 17 4.63 -18.12 -2.14
N PHE A 18 5.23 -17.30 -1.27
CA PHE A 18 5.34 -15.86 -1.46
C PHE A 18 6.13 -15.51 -2.72
N ARG A 19 7.33 -16.07 -2.89
CA ARG A 19 8.16 -15.82 -4.09
C ARG A 19 7.44 -16.18 -5.38
N ARG A 20 6.70 -17.29 -5.39
CA ARG A 20 5.88 -17.69 -6.54
C ARG A 20 4.80 -16.67 -6.86
N ARG A 21 4.04 -16.20 -5.86
CA ARG A 21 3.02 -15.15 -6.06
C ARG A 21 3.63 -13.83 -6.49
N LEU A 22 4.77 -13.45 -5.92
CA LEU A 22 5.51 -12.24 -6.30
C LEU A 22 5.93 -12.30 -7.78
N GLY A 23 6.50 -13.42 -8.22
CA GLY A 23 6.84 -13.64 -9.62
C GLY A 23 5.62 -13.63 -10.55
N GLN A 24 4.48 -14.16 -10.10
CA GLN A 24 3.23 -14.07 -10.86
C GLN A 24 2.73 -12.63 -10.98
N ALA A 25 2.84 -11.83 -9.92
CA ALA A 25 2.48 -10.41 -9.97
C ALA A 25 3.39 -9.63 -10.94
N GLU A 26 4.69 -9.94 -10.99
CA GLU A 26 5.63 -9.37 -11.98
C GLU A 26 5.25 -9.75 -13.41
N LEU A 27 4.92 -11.03 -13.66
CA LEU A 27 4.44 -11.48 -14.97
C LEU A 27 3.14 -10.76 -15.37
N ASN A 28 2.18 -10.69 -14.46
CA ASN A 28 0.91 -10.00 -14.72
C ASN A 28 1.10 -8.51 -15.02
N LEU A 29 2.01 -7.83 -14.32
CA LEU A 29 2.36 -6.44 -14.59
C LEU A 29 2.95 -6.29 -15.99
N ASN A 30 3.92 -7.14 -16.35
CA ASN A 30 4.56 -7.10 -17.66
C ASN A 30 3.56 -7.39 -18.79
N GLU A 31 2.71 -8.40 -18.62
CA GLU A 31 1.64 -8.72 -19.57
C GLU A 31 0.75 -7.50 -19.82
N LEU A 32 0.28 -6.83 -18.76
CA LEU A 32 -0.56 -5.63 -18.86
C LEU A 32 0.18 -4.48 -19.56
N LYS A 33 1.49 -4.31 -19.33
CA LYS A 33 2.30 -3.30 -20.04
C LYS A 33 2.50 -3.59 -21.52
N THR A 34 2.54 -4.87 -21.89
CA THR A 34 2.74 -5.31 -23.28
C THR A 34 1.43 -5.55 -24.04
N MET A 35 0.28 -5.34 -23.40
CA MET A 35 -1.01 -5.47 -24.06
C MET A 35 -1.13 -4.46 -25.20
N PRO A 36 -1.81 -4.83 -26.30
CA PRO A 36 -2.05 -3.93 -27.43
C PRO A 36 -2.66 -2.59 -26.99
N SER A 37 -2.17 -1.47 -27.55
CA SER A 37 -2.55 -0.11 -27.13
C SER A 37 -4.04 0.20 -27.30
N ASP A 38 -4.73 -0.53 -28.18
CA ASP A 38 -6.17 -0.48 -28.42
C ASP A 38 -6.99 -1.01 -27.23
N GLU A 39 -6.39 -1.78 -26.32
CA GLU A 39 -7.05 -2.23 -25.10
C GLU A 39 -7.23 -1.14 -24.04
N LYS A 40 -6.70 0.09 -24.25
CA LYS A 40 -6.81 1.22 -23.29
C LYS A 40 -6.37 0.82 -21.87
N VAL A 41 -5.23 0.15 -21.76
CA VAL A 41 -4.60 -0.10 -20.45
C VAL A 41 -4.10 1.23 -19.90
N PRO A 42 -4.39 1.61 -18.64
CA PRO A 42 -3.88 2.84 -18.06
C PRO A 42 -2.40 2.65 -17.68
N ILE A 43 -1.50 2.83 -18.66
CA ILE A 43 -0.06 2.62 -18.48
C ILE A 43 0.47 3.48 -17.33
N ASP A 44 0.09 4.75 -17.24
CA ASP A 44 0.51 5.64 -16.15
C ASP A 44 0.15 5.06 -14.76
N VAL A 45 -1.01 4.41 -14.62
CA VAL A 45 -1.40 3.74 -13.36
C VAL A 45 -0.47 2.56 -13.06
N LEU A 46 -0.05 1.81 -14.07
CA LEU A 46 0.90 0.72 -13.88
C LEU A 46 2.28 1.25 -13.48
N GLU A 47 2.77 2.29 -14.14
CA GLU A 47 4.13 2.81 -13.97
C GLU A 47 4.30 3.69 -12.73
N ASP A 48 3.33 4.56 -12.45
CA ASP A 48 3.42 5.52 -11.35
C ASP A 48 2.84 4.94 -10.06
N CYS A 49 1.93 3.96 -10.15
CA CYS A 49 1.29 3.36 -9.00
C CYS A 49 1.74 1.93 -8.71
N VAL A 50 1.51 0.98 -9.62
CA VAL A 50 1.68 -0.45 -9.29
C VAL A 50 3.14 -0.88 -9.23
N GLU A 51 3.94 -0.51 -10.24
CA GLU A 51 5.33 -0.93 -10.39
C GLU A 51 6.23 -0.49 -9.22
N PRO A 52 6.20 0.77 -8.74
CA PRO A 52 7.04 1.19 -7.61
C PRO A 52 6.76 0.39 -6.34
N ARG A 53 5.50 0.00 -6.13
CA ARG A 53 5.07 -0.79 -4.97
C ARG A 53 5.55 -2.22 -5.05
N LEU A 54 5.48 -2.82 -6.24
CA LEU A 54 5.99 -4.16 -6.48
C LEU A 54 7.53 -4.20 -6.35
N LYS A 55 8.23 -3.22 -6.92
CA LYS A 55 9.70 -3.06 -6.78
C LYS A 55 10.11 -2.90 -5.32
N SER A 56 9.43 -2.01 -4.58
CA SER A 56 9.69 -1.83 -3.14
C SER A 56 9.43 -3.10 -2.35
N LEU A 57 8.31 -3.79 -2.61
CA LEU A 57 7.97 -5.04 -1.94
C LEU A 57 9.05 -6.11 -2.15
N LYS A 58 9.53 -6.26 -3.38
CA LYS A 58 10.60 -7.19 -3.73
C LYS A 58 11.90 -6.82 -3.04
N SER A 59 12.32 -5.56 -3.13
CA SER A 59 13.56 -5.09 -2.51
C SER A 59 13.53 -5.28 -0.99
N ASP A 60 12.43 -4.94 -0.33
CA ASP A 60 12.28 -5.13 1.12
C ASP A 60 12.31 -6.60 1.53
N PHE A 61 11.69 -7.47 0.74
CA PHE A 61 11.72 -8.91 0.98
C PHE A 61 13.12 -9.50 0.79
N GLU A 62 13.85 -9.08 -0.25
CA GLU A 62 15.21 -9.54 -0.55
C GLU A 62 16.23 -9.05 0.47
N LYS A 63 16.16 -7.78 0.88
CA LYS A 63 17.00 -7.21 1.95
C LYS A 63 16.86 -8.00 3.25
N ASP A 64 15.62 -8.27 3.65
CA ASP A 64 15.34 -9.05 4.87
C ASP A 64 15.77 -10.51 4.72
N ALA A 65 15.68 -11.10 3.53
CA ALA A 65 16.17 -12.45 3.28
C ALA A 65 17.70 -12.51 3.38
N ASN A 66 18.41 -11.55 2.78
CA ASN A 66 19.87 -11.50 2.73
C ASN A 66 20.50 -11.14 4.09
N ALA A 67 19.91 -10.21 4.84
CA ALA A 67 20.37 -9.88 6.20
C ALA A 67 20.43 -11.11 7.11
N ARG A 68 19.60 -12.13 6.85
CA ARG A 68 19.56 -13.37 7.63
C ARG A 68 20.53 -14.46 7.17
N SER A 69 20.94 -14.48 5.91
CA SER A 69 21.99 -15.44 5.50
C SER A 69 23.33 -15.12 6.15
N HIS A 70 23.49 -13.88 6.65
CA HIS A 70 24.67 -13.42 7.37
C HIS A 70 24.55 -13.52 8.90
N SER A 71 23.36 -13.81 9.47
CA SER A 71 23.13 -13.86 10.94
C SER A 71 23.05 -15.28 11.52
N SER A 72 23.60 -16.26 10.81
CA SER A 72 23.44 -17.72 10.99
C SER A 72 24.06 -18.33 12.27
N PHE A 73 24.18 -17.62 13.39
CA PHE A 73 24.82 -18.15 14.61
C PHE A 73 23.87 -18.45 15.78
N LEU A 74 22.62 -17.97 15.78
CA LEU A 74 21.64 -18.31 16.82
C LEU A 74 20.29 -18.62 16.18
N GLY A 75 19.91 -19.90 16.22
CA GLY A 75 18.72 -20.49 15.60
C GLY A 75 17.38 -20.09 16.23
N LEU A 76 17.12 -18.80 16.35
CA LEU A 76 15.88 -18.21 16.86
C LEU A 76 15.48 -17.08 15.93
N ASP A 77 14.69 -17.36 14.88
CA ASP A 77 13.82 -16.34 14.24
C ASP A 77 12.89 -16.91 13.14
N SER A 78 12.68 -18.21 13.03
CA SER A 78 11.83 -18.81 11.98
C SER A 78 10.31 -18.52 12.09
N LYS A 79 9.87 -17.66 13.01
CA LYS A 79 8.46 -17.27 13.20
C LYS A 79 8.03 -15.98 12.51
N TRP A 80 8.89 -14.98 12.29
CA TRP A 80 8.44 -13.72 11.68
C TRP A 80 8.12 -13.88 10.16
N LEU A 81 8.69 -14.91 9.52
CA LEU A 81 8.38 -15.41 8.17
C LEU A 81 6.93 -15.94 8.05
N GLN A 82 6.17 -15.97 9.16
CA GLN A 82 4.71 -16.13 9.17
C GLN A 82 3.97 -14.78 9.02
N THR A 83 4.00 -14.28 7.78
CA THR A 83 2.77 -14.18 6.95
C THR A 83 1.77 -13.02 7.09
N GLY A 84 2.03 -11.95 7.83
CA GLY A 84 1.12 -10.77 7.81
C GLY A 84 1.51 -9.72 6.76
N ARG A 85 2.55 -8.95 7.05
CA ARG A 85 2.88 -7.70 6.36
C ARG A 85 3.16 -7.88 4.85
N TYR A 86 4.07 -8.78 4.48
CA TYR A 86 4.40 -9.00 3.06
C TYR A 86 3.23 -9.62 2.28
N GLN A 87 2.49 -10.54 2.90
CA GLN A 87 1.32 -11.15 2.28
C GLN A 87 0.23 -10.10 2.02
N ASN A 88 0.00 -9.20 2.98
CA ASN A 88 -0.96 -8.11 2.82
C ASN A 88 -0.53 -7.12 1.74
N ARG A 89 0.76 -6.74 1.70
CA ARG A 89 1.30 -5.86 0.63
C ARG A 89 1.20 -6.53 -0.74
N LEU A 90 1.49 -7.82 -0.83
CA LEU A 90 1.36 -8.55 -2.10
C LEU A 90 -0.10 -8.68 -2.53
N ALA A 91 -1.00 -9.04 -1.60
CA ALA A 91 -2.44 -9.09 -1.86
C ALA A 91 -2.99 -7.73 -2.32
N HIS A 92 -2.47 -6.64 -1.78
CA HIS A 92 -2.81 -5.29 -2.21
C HIS A 92 -2.35 -5.01 -3.65
N VAL A 93 -1.12 -5.38 -4.02
CA VAL A 93 -0.62 -5.26 -5.39
C VAL A 93 -1.40 -6.18 -6.36
N GLU A 94 -1.70 -7.40 -5.95
CA GLU A 94 -2.49 -8.34 -6.75
C GLU A 94 -3.92 -7.82 -6.97
N LEU A 95 -4.53 -7.19 -5.96
CA LEU A 95 -5.82 -6.50 -6.11
C LEU A 95 -5.71 -5.37 -7.15
N MET A 96 -4.66 -4.54 -7.09
CA MET A 96 -4.45 -3.48 -8.08
C MET A 96 -4.40 -4.03 -9.50
N LEU A 97 -3.56 -5.06 -9.72
CA LEU A 97 -3.43 -5.72 -11.01
C LEU A 97 -4.75 -6.34 -11.48
N TYR A 98 -5.51 -6.92 -10.56
CA TYR A 98 -6.83 -7.48 -10.82
C TYR A 98 -7.84 -6.42 -11.29
N LEU A 99 -7.92 -5.29 -10.57
CA LEU A 99 -8.81 -4.19 -10.92
C LEU A 99 -8.45 -3.57 -12.28
N ILE A 100 -7.16 -3.42 -12.59
CA ILE A 100 -6.70 -2.91 -13.90
C ILE A 100 -7.05 -3.90 -15.02
N ARG A 101 -6.85 -5.20 -14.79
CA ARG A 101 -7.17 -6.22 -15.78
C ARG A 101 -8.67 -6.27 -16.09
N ARG A 102 -9.54 -6.13 -15.08
CA ARG A 102 -11.00 -6.11 -15.24
C ARG A 102 -11.59 -4.71 -15.44
N ARG A 103 -10.78 -3.71 -15.79
CA ARG A 103 -11.20 -2.30 -15.86
C ARG A 103 -12.44 -2.06 -16.73
N SER A 104 -12.59 -2.81 -17.83
CA SER A 104 -13.71 -2.73 -18.76
C SER A 104 -14.99 -3.36 -18.22
N GLU A 105 -14.88 -4.23 -17.22
CA GLU A 105 -15.99 -4.92 -16.58
C GLU A 105 -16.49 -4.18 -15.33
N ILE A 106 -15.68 -3.27 -14.79
CA ILE A 106 -16.03 -2.45 -13.62
C ILE A 106 -16.91 -1.28 -14.08
N SER A 107 -18.10 -1.19 -13.52
CA SER A 107 -19.04 -0.13 -13.86
C SER A 107 -18.51 1.24 -13.42
N ARG A 108 -18.90 2.31 -14.13
CA ARG A 108 -18.62 3.69 -13.72
C ARG A 108 -19.09 3.99 -12.29
N ASN A 109 -20.21 3.39 -11.88
CA ASN A 109 -20.74 3.53 -10.53
C ASN A 109 -19.82 2.89 -9.47
N ASP A 110 -19.14 1.78 -9.79
CA ASP A 110 -18.23 1.14 -8.84
C ASP A 110 -16.90 1.91 -8.74
N TRP A 111 -16.39 2.45 -9.85
CA TRP A 111 -15.27 3.42 -9.80
C TRP A 111 -15.61 4.62 -8.93
N LEU A 112 -16.83 5.15 -9.08
CA LEU A 112 -17.32 6.26 -8.26
C LEU A 112 -17.38 5.93 -6.78
N LYS A 113 -17.84 4.72 -6.42
CA LYS A 113 -17.85 4.26 -5.01
C LYS A 113 -16.44 4.16 -4.44
N ILE A 114 -15.47 3.65 -5.22
CA ILE A 114 -14.07 3.55 -4.78
C ILE A 114 -13.50 4.94 -4.51
N ALA A 115 -13.61 5.87 -5.48
CA ALA A 115 -13.07 7.21 -5.36
C ALA A 115 -13.68 7.99 -4.18
N ASN A 116 -15.01 7.91 -4.01
CA ASN A 116 -15.69 8.54 -2.87
C ASN A 116 -15.27 7.92 -1.52
N TRP A 117 -15.11 6.60 -1.46
CA TRP A 117 -14.63 5.94 -0.25
C TRP A 117 -13.20 6.34 0.10
N GLN A 118 -12.32 6.46 -0.89
CA GLN A 118 -10.94 6.92 -0.70
C GLN A 118 -10.91 8.35 -0.17
N LEU A 119 -11.71 9.24 -0.74
CA LEU A 119 -11.82 10.63 -0.30
C LEU A 119 -12.31 10.73 1.15
N ALA A 120 -13.35 9.97 1.50
CA ALA A 120 -13.87 9.91 2.87
C ALA A 120 -12.81 9.37 3.85
N THR A 121 -12.10 8.31 3.47
CA THR A 121 -11.04 7.69 4.28
C THR A 121 -9.86 8.65 4.49
N TYR A 122 -9.48 9.40 3.45
CA TYR A 122 -8.43 10.41 3.53
C TYR A 122 -8.78 11.53 4.51
N ARG A 123 -10.00 12.06 4.43
CA ARG A 123 -10.50 13.09 5.37
C ARG A 123 -10.48 12.59 6.80
N GLU A 124 -11.01 11.39 7.04
CA GLU A 124 -11.04 10.79 8.36
C GLU A 124 -9.63 10.55 8.89
N SER A 125 -8.69 10.11 8.03
CA SER A 125 -7.28 9.93 8.41
C SER A 125 -6.64 11.25 8.84
N CYS A 126 -6.87 12.34 8.10
CA CYS A 126 -6.38 13.67 8.48
C CYS A 126 -6.99 14.13 9.81
N HIS A 127 -8.29 13.91 10.00
CA HIS A 127 -8.99 14.26 11.23
C HIS A 127 -8.46 13.48 12.44
N ARG A 128 -8.33 12.16 12.33
CA ARG A 128 -7.82 11.28 13.40
C ARG A 128 -6.37 11.59 13.73
N LEU A 129 -5.53 11.88 12.74
CA LEU A 129 -4.14 12.27 12.97
C LEU A 129 -4.07 13.56 13.81
N GLN A 130 -4.83 14.59 13.42
CA GLN A 130 -4.91 15.84 14.16
C GLN A 130 -5.36 15.62 15.61
N LEU A 131 -6.47 14.91 15.82
CA LEU A 131 -7.00 14.65 17.17
C LEU A 131 -6.02 13.83 18.02
N SER A 132 -5.42 12.80 17.44
CA SER A 132 -4.48 11.93 18.14
C SER A 132 -3.24 12.69 18.57
N TYR A 133 -2.70 13.55 17.69
CA TYR A 133 -1.56 14.39 18.02
C TYR A 133 -1.89 15.40 19.13
N VAL A 134 -3.04 16.08 19.05
CA VAL A 134 -3.49 17.02 20.09
C VAL A 134 -3.63 16.32 21.44
N LYS A 135 -4.23 15.12 21.46
CA LYS A 135 -4.40 14.33 22.68
C LYS A 135 -3.05 13.88 23.25
N ALA A 136 -2.16 13.36 22.42
CA ALA A 136 -0.85 12.86 22.83
C ALA A 136 0.08 13.97 23.35
N THR A 137 -0.01 15.17 22.77
CA THR A 137 0.83 16.32 23.14
C THR A 137 0.20 17.22 24.19
N LYS A 138 -0.99 16.91 24.71
CA LYS A 138 -1.66 17.71 25.76
C LYS A 138 -0.75 17.94 26.99
N PRO A 139 -0.01 16.93 27.51
CA PRO A 139 0.91 17.14 28.65
C PRO A 139 2.12 18.01 28.32
N HIS A 140 2.38 18.25 27.04
CA HIS A 140 3.58 18.91 26.53
C HIS A 140 3.23 20.14 25.68
N ALA A 141 2.07 20.76 25.93
CA ALA A 141 1.55 21.84 25.11
C ALA A 141 2.49 23.06 25.04
N GLU A 142 3.28 23.27 26.09
CA GLU A 142 4.26 24.37 26.21
C GLU A 142 5.58 24.09 25.48
N LEU A 143 5.82 22.87 25.00
CA LEU A 143 7.08 22.56 24.32
C LEU A 143 7.17 23.31 22.98
N PRO A 144 8.35 23.90 22.67
CA PRO A 144 8.61 24.50 21.37
C PRO A 144 8.28 23.53 20.23
N GLY A 145 7.58 24.01 19.20
CA GLY A 145 7.21 23.22 18.02
C GLY A 145 5.87 22.48 18.11
N VAL A 146 5.37 22.14 19.31
CA VAL A 146 4.08 21.42 19.45
C VAL A 146 2.92 22.24 18.87
N GLN A 147 2.89 23.55 19.14
CA GLN A 147 1.84 24.42 18.62
C GLN A 147 1.93 24.63 17.10
N SER A 148 3.14 24.69 16.55
CA SER A 148 3.37 24.75 15.11
C SER A 148 2.84 23.49 14.43
N ILE A 149 3.15 22.30 14.96
CA ILE A 149 2.67 21.02 14.41
C ILE A 149 1.14 20.93 14.51
N ARG A 150 0.54 21.35 15.64
CA ARG A 150 -0.93 21.42 15.77
C ARG A 150 -1.57 22.30 14.71
N THR A 151 -0.95 23.44 14.41
CA THR A 151 -1.43 24.39 13.39
C THR A 151 -1.35 23.78 12.00
N ILE A 152 -0.23 23.11 11.68
CA ILE A 152 -0.03 22.40 10.41
C ILE A 152 -1.06 21.28 10.26
N LEU A 153 -1.25 20.42 11.27
CA LEU A 153 -2.23 19.34 11.22
C LEU A 153 -3.68 19.86 11.09
N LEU A 154 -3.99 21.01 11.70
CA LEU A 154 -5.28 21.68 11.51
C LEU A 154 -5.44 22.20 10.07
N SER A 155 -4.40 22.81 9.50
CA SER A 155 -4.35 23.25 8.10
C SER A 155 -4.58 22.07 7.16
N THR A 156 -3.82 20.98 7.34
CA THR A 156 -3.96 19.73 6.58
C THR A 156 -5.37 19.17 6.62
N ARG A 157 -5.99 19.12 7.80
CA ARG A 157 -7.40 18.70 7.91
C ARG A 157 -8.31 19.65 7.16
N LYS A 158 -8.20 20.96 7.34
CA LYS A 158 -9.06 21.93 6.64
C LYS A 158 -8.96 21.77 5.13
N ALA A 159 -7.76 21.62 4.58
CA ALA A 159 -7.56 21.38 3.16
C ALA A 159 -8.20 20.07 2.68
N ALA A 160 -8.08 18.98 3.45
CA ALA A 160 -8.74 17.71 3.12
C ALA A 160 -10.27 17.82 3.07
N TYR A 161 -10.87 18.62 3.95
CA TYR A 161 -12.32 18.87 3.97
C TYR A 161 -12.76 19.97 3.00
N ALA A 162 -11.85 20.82 2.50
CA ALA A 162 -12.15 21.81 1.48
C ALA A 162 -12.27 21.20 0.06
N GLN A 163 -11.76 19.99 -0.15
CA GLN A 163 -12.07 19.20 -1.35
C GLN A 163 -13.59 18.97 -1.44
N ARG A 164 -14.17 18.86 -2.64
CA ARG A 164 -15.61 18.60 -2.84
C ARG A 164 -16.09 17.42 -2.01
N ASP A 165 -17.26 17.49 -1.38
CA ASP A 165 -17.76 16.44 -0.48
C ASP A 165 -17.80 15.04 -1.12
N TYR A 166 -17.99 15.00 -2.43
CA TYR A 166 -18.01 13.80 -3.24
C TYR A 166 -17.39 14.05 -4.63
N VAL A 167 -17.03 12.97 -5.29
CA VAL A 167 -16.59 12.92 -6.69
C VAL A 167 -17.84 12.78 -7.56
N ASP A 168 -18.04 13.67 -8.54
CA ASP A 168 -19.21 13.67 -9.45
C ASP A 168 -19.11 12.61 -10.56
N SER A 169 -17.88 12.27 -10.95
CA SER A 169 -17.57 11.20 -11.89
C SER A 169 -16.18 10.69 -11.63
N ALA A 170 -16.00 9.36 -11.66
CA ALA A 170 -14.71 8.73 -11.47
C ALA A 170 -14.42 7.75 -12.61
N ASP A 171 -13.16 7.67 -12.99
CA ASP A 171 -12.61 6.59 -13.79
C ASP A 171 -11.53 5.81 -13.00
N ILE A 172 -10.75 5.00 -13.71
CA ILE A 172 -9.67 4.22 -13.11
C ILE A 172 -8.55 5.10 -12.55
N TYR A 173 -8.26 6.26 -13.15
CA TYR A 173 -7.22 7.16 -12.67
C TYR A 173 -7.63 7.78 -11.32
N ASP A 174 -8.90 8.15 -11.18
CA ASP A 174 -9.44 8.67 -9.91
C ASP A 174 -9.37 7.63 -8.79
N ALA A 175 -9.65 6.36 -9.11
CA ALA A 175 -9.62 5.25 -8.15
C ALA A 175 -8.19 4.81 -7.79
N PHE A 176 -7.19 5.17 -8.60
CA PHE A 176 -5.80 4.83 -8.37
C PHE A 176 -4.93 5.99 -7.88
N LEU A 177 -5.53 7.18 -7.70
CA LEU A 177 -4.85 8.33 -7.12
C LEU A 177 -4.52 8.05 -5.64
N PRO A 178 -3.23 8.02 -5.25
CA PRO A 178 -2.86 7.90 -3.84
C PRO A 178 -3.38 9.11 -3.06
N ARG A 179 -4.08 8.87 -1.94
CA ARG A 179 -4.56 9.93 -1.05
C ARG A 179 -4.10 9.64 0.37
N ASN A 180 -3.22 10.47 0.92
CA ASN A 180 -2.67 10.28 2.24
C ASN A 180 -2.31 11.60 2.92
N VAL A 181 -2.13 11.53 4.24
CA VAL A 181 -1.87 12.71 5.09
C VAL A 181 -0.60 13.48 4.69
N PHE A 182 0.39 12.81 4.10
CA PHE A 182 1.67 13.39 3.65
C PHE A 182 1.59 14.12 2.31
N ASP A 183 0.44 14.08 1.63
CA ASP A 183 0.22 14.85 0.40
C ASP A 183 0.11 16.36 0.65
N HIS A 184 -0.09 16.78 1.91
CA HIS A 184 -0.25 18.19 2.24
C HIS A 184 1.09 18.93 2.29
N ALA A 185 1.20 20.03 1.53
CA ALA A 185 2.43 20.81 1.39
C ALA A 185 3.01 21.27 2.74
N ASP A 186 2.18 21.74 3.67
CA ASP A 186 2.65 22.17 5.00
C ASP A 186 3.25 21.01 5.81
N LEU A 187 2.65 19.82 5.74
CA LEU A 187 3.17 18.65 6.44
C LEU A 187 4.48 18.19 5.79
N ARG A 188 4.54 18.16 4.46
CA ARG A 188 5.77 17.84 3.72
C ARG A 188 6.88 18.84 4.01
N GLY A 189 6.57 20.13 4.06
CA GLY A 189 7.49 21.21 4.40
C GLY A 189 8.08 21.02 5.79
N LEU A 190 7.25 20.69 6.78
CA LEU A 190 7.70 20.34 8.13
C LEU A 190 8.64 19.12 8.10
N LEU A 191 8.27 18.07 7.37
CA LEU A 191 9.07 16.85 7.22
C LEU A 191 10.45 17.09 6.61
N SER A 192 10.53 18.05 5.68
CA SER A 192 11.79 18.46 5.03
C SER A 192 12.59 19.51 5.81
N SER A 193 12.04 20.08 6.87
CA SER A 193 12.68 21.19 7.59
C SER A 193 13.79 20.73 8.53
N ASP A 194 14.78 21.60 8.77
CA ASP A 194 15.85 21.38 9.76
C ASP A 194 15.37 21.50 11.21
N SER A 195 14.07 21.80 11.43
CA SER A 195 13.47 21.85 12.76
C SER A 195 13.28 20.48 13.40
N MET A 196 13.37 19.41 12.60
CA MET A 196 13.40 18.04 13.10
C MET A 196 14.81 17.47 13.07
N ASP A 197 15.19 16.81 14.15
CA ASP A 197 16.45 16.08 14.20
C ASP A 197 16.49 14.99 13.11
N LEU A 198 17.72 14.60 12.72
CA LEU A 198 17.93 13.66 11.62
C LEU A 198 17.21 12.32 11.86
N LYS A 199 17.19 11.84 13.10
CA LYS A 199 16.56 10.55 13.45
C LYS A 199 15.04 10.63 13.31
N ALA A 200 14.41 11.72 13.76
CA ALA A 200 12.99 11.96 13.59
C ALA A 200 12.60 12.05 12.11
N ARG A 201 13.44 12.69 11.28
CA ARG A 201 13.23 12.72 9.82
C ARG A 201 13.32 11.33 9.19
N GLU A 202 14.33 10.55 9.54
CA GLU A 202 14.47 9.16 9.06
C GLU A 202 13.29 8.28 9.50
N ASP A 203 12.85 8.40 10.74
CA ASP A 203 11.70 7.65 11.25
C ASP A 203 10.40 8.06 10.58
N MET A 204 10.21 9.35 10.30
CA MET A 204 9.04 9.81 9.52
C MET A 204 9.09 9.34 8.06
N ALA A 205 10.26 9.36 7.42
CA ALA A 205 10.41 8.82 6.07
C ALA A 205 10.04 7.33 6.00
N LYS A 206 10.39 6.53 7.03
CA LYS A 206 9.96 5.12 7.13
C LYS A 206 8.45 4.98 7.28
N ILE A 207 7.81 5.84 8.07
CA ILE A 207 6.34 5.83 8.23
C ILE A 207 5.66 6.22 6.92
N GLU A 208 6.12 7.30 6.27
CA GLU A 208 5.61 7.75 4.97
C GLU A 208 5.74 6.65 3.92
N ALA A 209 6.91 6.03 3.77
CA ALA A 209 7.12 4.91 2.87
C ALA A 209 6.17 3.73 3.18
N GLY A 210 5.94 3.44 4.47
CA GLY A 210 5.00 2.42 4.92
C GLY A 210 3.54 2.72 4.56
N VAL A 211 3.12 3.99 4.66
CA VAL A 211 1.78 4.45 4.26
C VAL A 211 1.64 4.42 2.74
N MET A 212 2.63 4.94 2.00
CA MET A 212 2.63 4.97 0.54
C MET A 212 2.55 3.57 -0.07
N ALA A 213 3.20 2.59 0.55
CA ALA A 213 3.13 1.18 0.14
C ALA A 213 1.72 0.56 0.24
N GLN A 214 0.77 1.20 0.93
CA GLN A 214 -0.61 0.74 1.12
C GLN A 214 -1.65 1.64 0.44
N GLN A 215 -1.20 2.69 -0.23
CA GLN A 215 -2.06 3.54 -1.06
C GLN A 215 -1.99 3.09 -2.52
N PRO A 216 -2.92 3.46 -3.40
CA PRO A 216 -4.28 3.86 -3.09
C PRO A 216 -4.98 2.75 -2.28
N ALA A 217 -5.63 3.12 -1.17
CA ALA A 217 -6.41 2.17 -0.40
C ALA A 217 -7.70 1.81 -1.14
N PHE A 218 -8.20 0.59 -0.98
CA PHE A 218 -9.46 0.15 -1.58
C PHE A 218 -10.49 -0.26 -0.51
N PRO A 219 -11.79 -0.10 -0.78
CA PRO A 219 -12.83 -0.64 0.08
C PRO A 219 -12.71 -2.15 0.30
N LYS A 220 -13.20 -2.64 1.44
CA LYS A 220 -13.16 -4.07 1.80
C LYS A 220 -13.75 -4.99 0.72
N TRP A 221 -14.85 -4.56 0.08
CA TRP A 221 -15.53 -5.34 -0.95
C TRP A 221 -14.68 -5.57 -2.21
N CYS A 222 -13.70 -4.70 -2.50
CA CYS A 222 -12.75 -4.93 -3.59
C CYS A 222 -11.87 -6.15 -3.29
N TYR A 223 -11.39 -6.27 -2.05
CA TYR A 223 -10.60 -7.43 -1.60
C TYR A 223 -11.42 -8.71 -1.56
N GLU A 224 -12.69 -8.65 -1.15
CA GLU A 224 -13.59 -9.82 -1.15
C GLU A 224 -13.82 -10.34 -2.57
N THR A 225 -13.99 -9.42 -3.53
CA THR A 225 -14.11 -9.76 -4.96
C THR A 225 -12.82 -10.40 -5.51
N TYR A 226 -11.66 -9.89 -5.10
CA TYR A 226 -10.36 -10.47 -5.46
C TYR A 226 -10.11 -11.84 -4.82
N ILE A 227 -10.44 -12.03 -3.54
CA ILE A 227 -10.24 -13.32 -2.84
C ILE A 227 -11.16 -14.40 -3.44
N GLY A 228 -12.33 -14.02 -3.95
CA GLY A 228 -13.21 -14.90 -4.72
C GLY A 228 -12.73 -15.23 -6.14
N TYR A 229 -11.62 -14.63 -6.60
CA TYR A 229 -11.06 -14.84 -7.94
C TYR A 229 -9.93 -15.87 -7.90
N THR A 230 -10.17 -17.05 -8.46
CA THR A 230 -9.13 -18.00 -8.86
C THR A 230 -8.76 -17.75 -10.33
N PRO A 231 -7.53 -17.28 -10.63
CA PRO A 231 -7.06 -17.22 -12.01
C PRO A 231 -6.99 -18.66 -12.56
N GLY A 232 -7.73 -18.95 -13.63
CA GLY A 232 -7.76 -20.27 -14.29
C GLY A 232 -8.93 -21.20 -13.94
N GLY A 233 -10.02 -20.67 -13.37
CA GLY A 233 -11.25 -21.43 -13.09
C GLY A 233 -12.32 -21.33 -14.19
N LYS A 234 -12.04 -21.87 -15.38
CA LYS A 234 -12.94 -22.63 -16.25
C LYS A 234 -12.19 -23.08 -17.51
#